data_AF-A0A0D0JZ24-F1
#
_entry.id   AF-A0A0D0JZ24-F1
#
_cell.length_a   1.000
_cell.length_b   1.000
_cell.length_c   1.000
_cell.angle_alpha   90.00
_cell.angle_beta   90.00
_cell.angle_gamma   90.00
#
_symmetry.space_group_name_H-M   'P 1'
#
loop_
_entity.id
_entity.type
_entity.pdbx_description
1 polymer ?
#
loop_
_entity_poly.entity_id
_entity_poly.type
_entity_poly.pdbx_seq_one_letter_code
_entity_poly.pdbx_strand_id
1 'polypeptide(L)'
;ALASDRELAMSFPGETGEILNLRELEQLVENLNRLPSRPAQLELVPGEQVGGSRVGLKGERSKPWHANINRHNEGQLSTGEQQWGLGLVWDSPLGLADQLSLRASRDAVSDSYRHSHAQSLSYNIPYGWWRFDYSYSQSYYRTLAQGDGFPFETDGDSKQHALRAERVLHRDSVSKTAVSTGLSHVRTNNFILGNRIEQSSNRLTEWQLGFNHGRRVGTAFVNLDAGWQRGIGALDAQNNGTPRGSDPVARYNKYSLTLSYLQPFSLWGERFSFDSLATGQKSEDVLFSS
;
A
#
# COMPACT_ATOMS: atom_id res chain seq x y z
N ALA A 1 24.82 13.52 -10.89
CA ALA A 1 23.96 13.94 -9.77
C ALA A 1 23.10 12.75 -9.33
N LEU A 2 22.80 12.65 -8.03
CA LEU A 2 22.00 11.55 -7.46
C LEU A 2 20.52 11.61 -7.92
N ALA A 3 20.00 12.83 -8.07
CA ALA A 3 18.69 13.14 -8.62
C ALA A 3 18.84 14.20 -9.71
N SER A 4 17.97 14.15 -10.72
CA SER A 4 17.85 15.21 -11.74
C SER A 4 17.01 16.38 -11.23
N ASP A 5 17.11 17.53 -11.89
CA ASP A 5 16.38 18.74 -11.50
C ASP A 5 14.86 18.52 -11.42
N ARG A 6 14.32 17.71 -12.33
CA ARG A 6 12.90 17.34 -12.34
C ARG A 6 12.51 16.53 -11.10
N GLU A 7 13.38 15.62 -10.67
CA GLU A 7 13.13 14.77 -9.50
C GLU A 7 13.25 15.57 -8.20
N LEU A 8 14.16 16.55 -8.17
CA LEU A 8 14.25 17.51 -7.09
C LEU A 8 13.00 18.38 -7.01
N ALA A 9 12.51 18.89 -8.14
CA ALA A 9 11.28 19.69 -8.21
C ALA A 9 10.04 18.90 -7.75
N MET A 10 9.99 17.58 -7.99
CA MET A 10 8.92 16.73 -7.47
C MET A 10 9.10 16.38 -5.99
N SER A 11 10.32 16.20 -5.51
CA SER A 11 10.58 15.64 -4.17
C SER A 11 10.75 16.71 -3.09
N PHE A 12 11.24 17.90 -3.43
CA PHE A 12 11.51 18.99 -2.49
C PHE A 12 10.27 19.87 -2.31
N PRO A 13 9.71 19.99 -1.09
CA PRO A 13 8.55 20.84 -0.85
C PRO A 13 8.85 22.34 -0.68
N GLY A 14 10.11 22.74 -0.50
CA GLY A 14 10.51 24.14 -0.34
C GLY A 14 10.97 24.77 -1.67
N GLU A 15 11.36 26.03 -1.62
CA GLU A 15 11.87 26.76 -2.77
C GLU A 15 13.30 27.28 -2.54
N THR A 16 14.11 27.29 -3.60
CA THR A 16 15.47 27.86 -3.54
C THR A 16 15.38 29.37 -3.34
N GLY A 17 16.03 29.88 -2.29
CA GLY A 17 16.05 31.31 -1.96
C GLY A 17 15.18 31.67 -0.75
N GLU A 18 14.33 30.75 -0.30
CA GLU A 18 13.59 30.89 0.95
C GLU A 18 14.44 30.56 2.18
N ILE A 19 13.89 30.84 3.37
CA ILE A 19 14.52 30.49 4.65
C ILE A 19 14.64 28.97 4.73
N LEU A 20 15.87 28.50 4.96
CA LEU A 20 16.18 27.09 5.06
C LEU A 20 15.36 26.41 6.18
N ASN A 21 14.57 25.40 5.80
CA ASN A 21 13.77 24.60 6.73
C ASN A 21 14.20 23.14 6.72
N LEU A 22 14.69 22.65 7.86
CA LEU A 22 15.16 21.27 7.99
C LEU A 22 14.05 20.23 7.73
N ARG A 23 12.78 20.54 8.04
CA ARG A 23 11.66 19.61 7.81
C ARG A 23 11.43 19.35 6.33
N GLU A 24 11.63 20.36 5.48
CA GLU A 24 11.50 20.25 4.02
C GLU A 24 12.63 19.42 3.43
N LEU A 25 13.86 19.58 3.94
CA LEU A 25 15.01 18.76 3.55
C LEU A 25 14.83 17.30 3.94
N GLU A 26 14.34 17.04 5.15
CA GLU A 26 14.02 15.68 5.57
C GLU A 26 12.95 15.05 4.68
N GLN A 27 11.93 15.81 4.27
CA GLN A 27 10.90 15.33 3.35
C GLN A 27 11.48 15.02 1.96
N LEU A 28 12.40 15.86 1.44
CA LEU A 28 13.13 15.59 0.21
C LEU A 28 13.89 14.26 0.30
N VAL A 29 14.65 14.05 1.37
CA VAL A 29 15.41 12.81 1.58
C VAL A 29 14.48 11.61 1.70
N GLU A 30 13.39 11.74 2.44
CA GLU A 30 12.40 10.66 2.59
C GLU A 30 11.79 10.28 1.24
N ASN A 31 11.42 11.27 0.43
CA ASN A 31 10.85 11.06 -0.91
C ASN A 31 11.86 10.35 -1.84
N LEU A 32 13.14 10.72 -1.79
CA LEU A 32 14.18 10.09 -2.61
C LEU A 32 14.59 8.70 -2.10
N ASN A 33 14.71 8.52 -0.78
CA ASN A 33 15.11 7.25 -0.16
C ASN A 33 14.05 6.15 -0.28
N ARG A 34 12.82 6.50 -0.68
CA ARG A 34 11.83 5.51 -1.11
C ARG A 34 12.30 4.71 -2.34
N LEU A 35 13.20 5.27 -3.14
CA LEU A 35 13.82 4.61 -4.29
C LEU A 35 15.09 3.87 -3.84
N PRO A 36 15.09 2.52 -3.77
CA PRO A 36 16.27 1.76 -3.32
C PRO A 36 17.52 2.02 -4.16
N SER A 37 17.36 2.42 -5.42
CA SER A 37 18.49 2.74 -6.30
C SER A 37 19.21 4.05 -5.96
N ARG A 38 18.71 4.82 -4.99
CA ARG A 38 19.16 6.20 -4.71
C ARG A 38 19.19 6.52 -3.21
N PRO A 39 20.08 5.89 -2.44
CA PRO A 39 20.31 6.29 -1.06
C PRO A 39 20.87 7.73 -1.02
N ALA A 40 20.04 8.66 -0.61
CA ALA A 40 20.33 10.08 -0.49
C ALA A 40 20.70 10.47 0.95
N GLN A 41 21.79 11.20 1.07
CA GLN A 41 22.26 11.84 2.29
C GLN A 41 22.36 13.35 2.04
N LEU A 42 21.87 14.16 2.98
CA LEU A 42 22.00 15.61 2.90
C LEU A 42 23.39 16.05 3.35
N GLU A 43 23.91 17.04 2.64
CA GLU A 43 25.07 17.81 3.06
C GLU A 43 24.72 19.29 3.00
N LEU A 44 24.90 20.00 4.10
CA LEU A 44 24.73 21.45 4.15
C LEU A 44 26.11 22.10 4.14
N VAL A 45 26.36 22.93 3.13
CA VAL A 45 27.60 23.71 3.00
C VAL A 45 27.28 25.21 2.98
N PRO A 46 28.22 26.08 3.42
CA PRO A 46 28.04 27.53 3.32
C PRO A 46 27.72 27.96 1.89
N GLY A 47 26.74 28.86 1.74
CA GLY A 47 26.39 29.46 0.46
C GLY A 47 27.37 30.57 0.05
N GLU A 48 27.21 31.07 -1.18
CA GLU A 48 28.04 32.18 -1.70
C GLU A 48 27.63 33.54 -1.13
N GLN A 49 26.36 33.70 -0.77
CA GLN A 49 25.84 34.90 -0.14
C GLN A 49 25.89 34.78 1.39
N VAL A 50 26.13 35.91 2.07
CA VAL A 50 26.11 35.96 3.54
C VAL A 50 24.73 35.54 4.05
N GLY A 51 24.69 34.57 4.96
CA GLY A 51 23.45 33.97 5.46
C GLY A 51 22.82 32.92 4.54
N GLY A 52 23.40 32.68 3.35
CA GLY A 52 22.99 31.63 2.44
C GLY A 52 23.59 30.27 2.81
N SER A 53 22.86 29.20 2.47
CA SER A 53 23.32 27.81 2.57
C SER A 53 23.10 27.12 1.23
N ARG A 54 23.99 26.20 0.87
CA ARG A 54 23.82 25.31 -0.28
C ARG A 54 23.60 23.89 0.24
N VAL A 55 22.59 23.24 -0.30
CA VAL A 55 22.24 21.87 0.05
C VAL A 55 22.71 20.93 -1.06
N GLY A 56 23.62 20.03 -0.74
CA GLY A 56 24.07 18.94 -1.61
C GLY A 56 23.39 17.63 -1.25
N LEU A 57 23.25 16.75 -2.24
CA LEU A 57 22.87 15.35 -2.05
C LEU A 57 24.08 14.46 -2.33
N LYS A 58 24.48 13.71 -1.32
CA LYS A 58 25.51 12.67 -1.40
C LYS A 58 24.85 11.30 -1.52
N GLY A 59 25.45 10.43 -2.32
CA GLY A 59 24.97 9.07 -2.54
C GLY A 59 25.44 8.52 -3.87
N GLU A 60 25.45 7.19 -3.98
CA GLU A 60 25.79 6.50 -5.21
C GLU A 60 24.52 5.92 -5.84
N ARG A 61 24.29 6.26 -7.10
CA ARG A 61 23.16 5.72 -7.86
C ARG A 61 23.47 4.29 -8.28
N SER A 62 22.58 3.36 -7.94
CA SER A 62 22.66 1.99 -8.42
C SER A 62 21.67 1.75 -9.57
N LYS A 63 21.52 0.49 -10.01
CA LYS A 63 20.61 0.15 -11.09
C LYS A 63 19.18 0.56 -10.70
N PRO A 64 18.44 1.27 -11.58
CA PRO A 64 17.12 1.81 -11.24
C PRO A 64 16.04 0.73 -11.20
N TRP A 65 16.37 -0.55 -11.35
CA TRP A 65 15.40 -1.63 -11.27
C TRP A 65 15.99 -2.82 -10.52
N HIS A 66 15.12 -3.54 -9.82
CA HIS A 66 15.45 -4.80 -9.19
C HIS A 66 14.34 -5.82 -9.48
N ALA A 67 14.73 -7.05 -9.76
CA ALA A 67 13.81 -8.15 -9.98
C ALA A 67 14.10 -9.28 -8.98
N ASN A 68 13.06 -9.99 -8.56
CA ASN A 68 13.20 -11.17 -7.74
C ASN A 68 12.29 -12.30 -8.25
N ILE A 69 12.74 -13.52 -7.99
CA ILE A 69 11.97 -14.74 -8.12
C ILE A 69 12.05 -15.47 -6.79
N ASN A 70 10.94 -16.03 -6.32
CA ASN A 70 10.90 -16.80 -5.09
C ASN A 70 9.93 -17.97 -5.21
N ARG A 71 10.09 -18.93 -4.31
CA ARG A 71 9.17 -20.05 -4.11
C ARG A 71 8.92 -20.20 -2.61
N HIS A 72 7.66 -20.33 -2.24
CA HIS A 72 7.21 -20.39 -0.84
C HIS A 72 5.95 -21.26 -0.73
N ASN A 73 5.46 -21.50 0.49
CA ASN A 73 4.32 -22.37 0.77
C ASN A 73 3.17 -21.64 1.50
N GLU A 74 3.00 -20.34 1.26
CA GLU A 74 1.97 -19.52 1.91
C GLU A 74 0.60 -19.60 1.19
N GLY A 75 0.49 -20.38 0.11
CA GLY A 75 -0.79 -20.59 -0.58
C GLY A 75 -1.76 -21.45 0.22
N GLN A 76 -3.02 -21.51 -0.20
CA GLN A 76 -4.02 -22.34 0.47
C GLN A 76 -3.96 -23.79 0.00
N LEU A 77 -4.23 -24.73 0.91
CA LEU A 77 -4.29 -26.17 0.58
C LEU A 77 -5.29 -26.48 -0.57
N SER A 78 -6.41 -25.74 -0.62
CA SER A 78 -7.49 -25.92 -1.59
C SER A 78 -7.18 -25.36 -2.98
N THR A 79 -6.25 -24.41 -3.10
CA THR A 79 -5.98 -23.68 -4.36
C THR A 79 -4.50 -23.73 -4.79
N GLY A 80 -3.65 -24.40 -4.01
CA GLY A 80 -2.23 -24.62 -4.26
C GLY A 80 -1.35 -24.01 -3.17
N GLU A 81 -0.82 -24.84 -2.27
CA GLU A 81 0.01 -24.38 -1.14
C GLU A 81 1.36 -23.79 -1.62
N GLN A 82 2.02 -24.50 -2.53
CA GLN A 82 3.31 -24.09 -3.09
C GLN A 82 3.11 -23.03 -4.16
N GLN A 83 3.79 -21.91 -4.04
CA GLN A 83 3.63 -20.74 -4.90
C GLN A 83 4.98 -20.31 -5.50
N TRP A 84 4.97 -19.87 -6.75
CA TRP A 84 6.04 -19.09 -7.36
C TRP A 84 5.66 -17.61 -7.33
N GLY A 85 6.61 -16.76 -6.95
CA GLY A 85 6.49 -15.31 -6.99
C GLY A 85 7.52 -14.67 -7.91
N LEU A 86 7.09 -13.68 -8.67
CA LEU A 86 7.93 -12.79 -9.48
C LEU A 86 7.65 -11.35 -9.06
N GLY A 87 8.71 -10.57 -8.87
CA GLY A 87 8.61 -9.15 -8.56
C GLY A 87 9.58 -8.34 -9.41
N LEU A 88 9.13 -7.16 -9.84
CA LEU A 88 9.95 -6.13 -10.46
C LEU A 88 9.63 -4.80 -9.79
N VAL A 89 10.66 -4.06 -9.39
CA VAL A 89 10.54 -2.66 -9.01
C VAL A 89 11.41 -1.85 -9.93
N TRP A 90 10.88 -0.73 -10.41
CA TRP A 90 11.58 0.23 -11.25
C TRP A 90 11.43 1.63 -10.66
N ASP A 91 12.55 2.17 -10.22
CA ASP A 91 12.70 3.49 -9.65
C ASP A 91 12.84 4.58 -10.73
N SER A 92 12.02 5.60 -10.59
CA SER A 92 11.90 6.80 -11.41
C SER A 92 11.87 6.54 -12.93
N PRO A 93 10.97 5.67 -13.43
CA PRO A 93 10.86 5.40 -14.87
C PRO A 93 10.51 6.66 -15.67
N LEU A 94 9.77 7.62 -15.09
CA LEU A 94 9.45 8.91 -15.75
C LEU A 94 10.41 10.05 -15.38
N GLY A 95 11.39 9.80 -14.50
CA GLY A 95 12.27 10.85 -13.99
C GLY A 95 11.53 11.84 -13.07
N LEU A 96 10.50 11.38 -12.34
CA LEU A 96 9.68 12.19 -11.43
C LEU A 96 9.89 11.82 -9.95
N ALA A 97 10.96 11.08 -9.67
CA ALA A 97 11.14 10.35 -8.41
C ALA A 97 9.98 9.38 -8.15
N ASP A 98 9.30 8.94 -9.21
CA ASP A 98 8.22 7.97 -9.20
C ASP A 98 8.73 6.54 -8.97
N GLN A 99 7.86 5.58 -8.68
CA GLN A 99 8.24 4.16 -8.60
C GLN A 99 7.12 3.27 -9.09
N LEU A 100 7.49 2.29 -9.90
CA LEU A 100 6.63 1.22 -10.36
C LEU A 100 7.02 -0.08 -9.66
N SER A 101 6.06 -0.79 -9.08
CA SER A 101 6.24 -2.18 -8.64
C SER A 101 5.22 -3.07 -9.35
N LEU A 102 5.71 -4.16 -9.94
CA LEU A 102 4.93 -5.22 -10.52
C LEU A 102 5.20 -6.50 -9.72
N ARG A 103 4.15 -7.24 -9.40
CA ARG A 103 4.25 -8.55 -8.76
C ARG A 103 3.30 -9.50 -9.45
N ALA A 104 3.71 -10.75 -9.59
CA ALA A 104 2.88 -11.84 -10.05
C ALA A 104 3.18 -13.07 -9.21
N SER A 105 2.16 -13.83 -8.84
CA SER A 105 2.29 -15.11 -8.19
C SER A 105 1.36 -16.14 -8.82
N ARG A 106 1.75 -17.40 -8.71
CA ARG A 106 0.98 -18.54 -9.24
C ARG A 106 1.33 -19.79 -8.44
N ASP A 107 0.39 -20.71 -8.32
CA ASP A 107 0.68 -22.03 -7.77
C ASP A 107 1.76 -22.78 -8.58
N ALA A 108 2.65 -23.44 -7.86
CA ALA A 108 3.80 -24.14 -8.41
C ALA A 108 3.44 -25.52 -8.97
N VAL A 109 2.38 -26.13 -8.45
CA VAL A 109 1.90 -27.46 -8.84
C VAL A 109 0.41 -27.35 -9.15
N SER A 110 0.13 -26.93 -10.39
CA SER A 110 -1.23 -26.80 -10.88
C SER A 110 -1.76 -28.17 -11.30
N ASP A 111 -2.98 -28.49 -10.86
CA ASP A 111 -3.77 -29.55 -11.47
C ASP A 111 -5.06 -28.96 -12.07
N SER A 112 -5.90 -29.80 -12.68
CA SER A 112 -7.14 -29.35 -13.34
C SER A 112 -8.13 -28.67 -12.39
N TYR A 113 -8.05 -29.00 -11.10
CA TYR A 113 -9.02 -28.68 -10.06
C TYR A 113 -8.51 -27.66 -9.04
N ARG A 114 -7.20 -27.50 -8.88
CA ARG A 114 -6.58 -26.54 -7.95
C ARG A 114 -5.67 -25.59 -8.71
N HIS A 115 -6.05 -24.32 -8.70
CA HIS A 115 -5.29 -23.27 -9.35
C HIS A 115 -5.43 -21.97 -8.58
N SER A 116 -4.34 -21.22 -8.47
CA SER A 116 -4.38 -19.85 -7.97
C SER A 116 -3.33 -19.01 -8.67
N HIS A 117 -3.71 -17.80 -9.03
CA HIS A 117 -2.75 -16.80 -9.49
C HIS A 117 -3.16 -15.41 -9.05
N ALA A 118 -2.17 -14.55 -8.82
CA ALA A 118 -2.38 -13.15 -8.51
C ALA A 118 -1.40 -12.26 -9.25
N GLN A 119 -1.81 -11.05 -9.55
CA GLN A 119 -1.01 -10.03 -10.20
C GLN A 119 -1.30 -8.70 -9.54
N SER A 120 -0.28 -7.90 -9.28
CA SER A 120 -0.47 -6.56 -8.73
C SER A 120 0.51 -5.57 -9.36
N LEU A 121 0.02 -4.36 -9.57
CA LEU A 121 0.79 -3.20 -9.99
C LEU A 121 0.58 -2.11 -8.93
N SER A 122 1.66 -1.46 -8.50
CA SER A 122 1.58 -0.24 -7.71
C SER A 122 2.47 0.83 -8.33
N TYR A 123 1.96 2.04 -8.44
CA TYR A 123 2.66 3.19 -8.98
C TYR A 123 2.55 4.38 -8.03
N ASN A 124 3.69 4.94 -7.64
CA ASN A 124 3.77 6.01 -6.65
C ASN A 124 4.48 7.24 -7.24
N ILE A 125 3.96 8.43 -6.99
CA ILE A 125 4.59 9.71 -7.38
C ILE A 125 4.61 10.67 -6.17
N PRO A 126 5.77 11.21 -5.76
CA PRO A 126 5.87 12.25 -4.75
C PRO A 126 5.63 13.64 -5.36
N TYR A 127 5.07 14.56 -4.59
CA TYR A 127 5.00 15.99 -4.92
C TYR A 127 5.13 16.83 -3.64
N GLY A 128 6.37 17.12 -3.24
CA GLY A 128 6.69 17.81 -2.00
C GLY A 128 6.10 17.12 -0.77
N TRP A 129 5.10 17.75 -0.15
CA TRP A 129 4.35 17.22 1.00
C TRP A 129 3.25 16.21 0.63
N TRP A 130 2.96 16.06 -0.66
CA TRP A 130 1.96 15.13 -1.19
C TRP A 130 2.59 13.85 -1.72
N ARG A 131 1.81 12.78 -1.71
CA ARG A 131 2.10 11.53 -2.39
C ARG A 131 0.85 11.00 -3.06
N PHE A 132 1.00 10.56 -4.31
CA PHE A 132 -0.07 9.96 -5.09
C PHE A 132 0.26 8.51 -5.37
N ASP A 133 -0.71 7.64 -5.08
CA ASP A 133 -0.60 6.20 -5.14
C ASP A 133 -1.70 5.65 -6.05
N TYR A 134 -1.33 4.88 -7.06
CA TYR A 134 -2.25 4.04 -7.82
C TYR A 134 -1.89 2.58 -7.59
N SER A 135 -2.88 1.73 -7.34
CA SER A 135 -2.69 0.29 -7.29
C SER A 135 -3.76 -0.44 -8.09
N TYR A 136 -3.33 -1.52 -8.74
CA TYR A 136 -4.17 -2.50 -9.39
C TYR A 136 -3.82 -3.87 -8.83
N SER A 137 -4.81 -4.68 -8.48
CA SER A 137 -4.59 -6.06 -8.11
C SER A 137 -5.66 -6.94 -8.72
N GLN A 138 -5.26 -8.11 -9.20
CA GLN A 138 -6.13 -9.15 -9.69
C GLN A 138 -5.73 -10.48 -9.05
N SER A 139 -6.72 -11.26 -8.65
CA SER A 139 -6.54 -12.64 -8.21
C SER A 139 -7.56 -13.55 -8.87
N TYR A 140 -7.20 -14.81 -9.06
CA TYR A 140 -8.07 -15.88 -9.50
C TYR A 140 -7.81 -17.11 -8.64
N TYR A 141 -8.87 -17.87 -8.39
CA TYR A 141 -8.76 -19.19 -7.78
C TYR A 141 -9.68 -20.19 -8.47
N ARG A 142 -9.31 -21.47 -8.40
CA ARG A 142 -10.14 -22.63 -8.71
C ARG A 142 -9.90 -23.70 -7.65
N THR A 143 -11.00 -24.30 -7.18
CA THR A 143 -10.96 -25.40 -6.22
C THR A 143 -12.18 -26.31 -6.37
N LEU A 144 -12.06 -27.55 -5.90
CA LEU A 144 -13.19 -28.46 -5.73
C LEU A 144 -13.77 -28.31 -4.33
N ALA A 145 -15.03 -27.92 -4.26
CA ALA A 145 -15.83 -28.02 -3.05
C ALA A 145 -16.55 -29.38 -3.00
N GLN A 146 -17.01 -29.78 -1.81
CA GLN A 146 -17.86 -30.95 -1.64
C GLN A 146 -19.23 -30.52 -1.10
N GLY A 147 -20.29 -31.08 -1.67
CA GLY A 147 -21.66 -30.90 -1.20
C GLY A 147 -22.46 -32.17 -1.50
N ASP A 148 -23.25 -32.62 -0.52
CA ASP A 148 -24.07 -33.84 -0.60
C ASP A 148 -23.30 -35.08 -1.12
N GLY A 149 -22.01 -35.17 -0.82
CA GLY A 149 -21.14 -36.29 -1.21
C GLY A 149 -20.56 -36.22 -2.63
N PHE A 150 -20.83 -35.16 -3.40
CA PHE A 150 -20.30 -34.97 -4.75
C PHE A 150 -19.31 -33.81 -4.81
N PRO A 151 -18.16 -33.98 -5.50
CA PRO A 151 -17.25 -32.88 -5.75
C PRO A 151 -17.83 -31.97 -6.85
N PHE A 152 -17.76 -30.66 -6.65
CA PHE A 152 -18.13 -29.67 -7.66
C PHE A 152 -17.09 -28.56 -7.75
N GLU A 153 -16.85 -28.09 -8.98
CA GLU A 153 -15.89 -27.01 -9.23
C GLU A 153 -16.45 -25.67 -8.77
N THR A 154 -15.60 -24.91 -8.09
CA THR A 154 -15.83 -23.52 -7.75
C THR A 154 -14.63 -22.70 -8.18
N ASP A 155 -14.88 -21.53 -8.73
CA ASP A 155 -13.84 -20.60 -9.14
C ASP A 155 -14.28 -19.17 -8.94
N GLY A 156 -13.34 -18.25 -9.00
CA GLY A 156 -13.65 -16.83 -8.90
C GLY A 156 -12.47 -15.94 -9.21
N ASP A 157 -12.79 -14.70 -9.59
CA ASP A 157 -11.81 -13.65 -9.83
C ASP A 157 -12.16 -12.39 -9.04
N SER A 158 -11.14 -11.72 -8.51
CA SER A 158 -11.27 -10.44 -7.84
C SER A 158 -10.30 -9.44 -8.43
N LYS A 159 -10.81 -8.27 -8.83
CA LYS A 159 -10.07 -7.15 -9.40
C LYS A 159 -10.30 -5.90 -8.58
N GLN A 160 -9.24 -5.19 -8.27
CA GLN A 160 -9.31 -3.94 -7.53
C GLN A 160 -8.43 -2.88 -8.18
N HIS A 161 -9.00 -1.70 -8.36
CA HIS A 161 -8.27 -0.47 -8.66
C HIS A 161 -8.38 0.44 -7.45
N ALA A 162 -7.28 1.07 -7.02
CA ALA A 162 -7.32 2.07 -5.96
C ALA A 162 -6.42 3.26 -6.27
N LEU A 163 -6.94 4.46 -6.07
CA LEU A 163 -6.23 5.73 -6.15
C LEU A 163 -6.23 6.37 -4.76
N ARG A 164 -5.07 6.83 -4.29
CA ARG A 164 -4.93 7.48 -2.98
C ARG A 164 -4.03 8.71 -3.11
N ALA A 165 -4.43 9.78 -2.44
CA ALA A 165 -3.62 10.97 -2.24
C ALA A 165 -3.39 11.14 -0.74
N GLU A 166 -2.13 11.28 -0.34
CA GLU A 166 -1.70 11.49 1.04
C GLU A 166 -0.97 12.84 1.15
N ARG A 167 -1.23 13.58 2.22
CA ARG A 167 -0.51 14.82 2.55
C ARG A 167 0.03 14.74 3.97
N VAL A 168 1.31 15.05 4.13
CA VAL A 168 1.91 15.31 5.44
C VAL A 168 1.44 16.67 5.92
N LEU A 169 0.76 16.72 7.06
CA LEU A 169 0.24 17.95 7.65
C LEU A 169 1.22 18.55 8.67
N HIS A 170 1.93 17.69 9.38
CA HIS A 170 2.86 18.09 10.42
C HIS A 170 4.02 17.12 10.51
N ARG A 171 5.22 17.66 10.73
CA ARG A 171 6.44 16.91 10.95
C ARG A 171 7.35 17.66 11.92
N ASP A 172 7.86 16.94 12.90
CA ASP A 172 8.92 17.42 13.80
C ASP A 172 10.08 16.39 13.83
N SER A 173 10.99 16.49 14.79
CA SER A 173 12.17 15.62 14.90
C SER A 173 11.86 14.20 15.37
N VAL A 174 10.66 13.97 15.94
CA VAL A 174 10.24 12.70 16.53
C VAL A 174 8.84 12.27 16.08
N SER A 175 8.08 13.10 15.36
CA SER A 175 6.71 12.80 14.94
C SER A 175 6.41 13.20 13.50
N LYS A 176 5.47 12.48 12.89
CA LYS A 176 4.93 12.74 11.56
C LYS A 176 3.44 12.48 11.57
N THR A 177 2.67 13.42 11.05
CA THR A 177 1.21 13.34 10.93
C THR A 177 0.81 13.54 9.47
N ALA A 178 0.02 12.62 8.95
CA ALA A 178 -0.48 12.65 7.58
C ALA A 178 -1.98 12.35 7.51
N VAL A 179 -2.63 12.91 6.50
CA VAL A 179 -4.01 12.57 6.13
C VAL A 179 -4.04 12.06 4.70
N SER A 180 -5.00 11.20 4.41
CA SER A 180 -5.19 10.69 3.06
C SER A 180 -6.65 10.60 2.67
N THR A 181 -6.90 10.71 1.37
CA THR A 181 -8.19 10.42 0.74
C THR A 181 -7.96 9.47 -0.42
N GLY A 182 -8.90 8.59 -0.72
CA GLY A 182 -8.75 7.64 -1.80
C GLY A 182 -10.06 7.08 -2.32
N LEU A 183 -10.02 6.51 -3.51
CA LEU A 183 -11.14 5.84 -4.16
C LEU A 183 -10.70 4.45 -4.57
N SER A 184 -11.41 3.41 -4.12
CA SER A 184 -11.25 2.03 -4.58
C SER A 184 -12.44 1.61 -5.43
N HIS A 185 -12.20 0.77 -6.43
CA HIS A 185 -13.23 0.05 -7.18
C HIS A 185 -12.87 -1.43 -7.19
N VAL A 186 -13.74 -2.25 -6.61
CA VAL A 186 -13.56 -3.70 -6.44
C VAL A 186 -14.63 -4.41 -7.25
N ARG A 187 -14.23 -5.41 -8.02
CA ARG A 187 -15.12 -6.32 -8.73
C ARG A 187 -14.73 -7.75 -8.43
N THR A 188 -15.67 -8.52 -7.90
CA THR A 188 -15.53 -9.94 -7.60
C THR A 188 -16.55 -10.72 -8.40
N ASN A 189 -16.15 -11.82 -9.02
CA ASN A 189 -17.06 -12.79 -9.60
C ASN A 189 -16.75 -14.16 -9.01
N ASN A 190 -17.79 -14.88 -8.63
CA ASN A 190 -17.68 -16.24 -8.11
C ASN A 190 -18.60 -17.14 -8.93
N PHE A 191 -18.14 -18.36 -9.18
CA PHE A 191 -18.81 -19.34 -10.03
C PHE A 191 -18.90 -20.68 -9.31
N ILE A 192 -20.01 -21.38 -9.53
CA ILE A 192 -20.20 -22.79 -9.16
C ILE A 192 -20.57 -23.54 -10.42
N LEU A 193 -19.80 -24.56 -10.79
CA LEU A 193 -20.00 -25.33 -12.02
C LEU A 193 -20.13 -24.44 -13.27
N GLY A 194 -19.31 -23.39 -13.35
CA GLY A 194 -19.32 -22.39 -14.43
C GLY A 194 -20.50 -21.41 -14.41
N ASN A 195 -21.42 -21.51 -13.45
CA ASN A 195 -22.55 -20.58 -13.30
C ASN A 195 -22.18 -19.47 -12.31
N ARG A 196 -22.33 -18.22 -12.72
CA ARG A 196 -22.04 -17.05 -11.88
C ARG A 196 -23.04 -16.97 -10.72
N ILE A 197 -22.52 -16.81 -9.51
CA ILE A 197 -23.32 -16.62 -8.29
C ILE A 197 -23.50 -15.12 -8.07
N GLU A 198 -24.67 -14.59 -8.39
CA GLU A 198 -24.96 -13.14 -8.26
C GLU A 198 -24.77 -12.63 -6.82
N GLN A 199 -25.13 -13.42 -5.80
CA GLN A 199 -25.10 -12.99 -4.40
C GLN A 199 -23.68 -12.78 -3.85
N SER A 200 -22.68 -13.50 -4.38
CA SER A 200 -21.29 -13.36 -3.97
C SER A 200 -20.44 -12.63 -5.01
N SER A 201 -21.02 -12.21 -6.13
CA SER A 201 -20.31 -11.51 -7.20
C SER A 201 -20.59 -10.01 -7.17
N ASN A 202 -19.71 -9.27 -6.50
CA ASN A 202 -19.96 -7.88 -6.13
C ASN A 202 -19.16 -6.88 -6.96
N ARG A 203 -19.71 -5.69 -7.17
CA ARG A 203 -19.04 -4.53 -7.74
C ARG A 203 -19.23 -3.33 -6.82
N LEU A 204 -18.17 -2.97 -6.10
CA LEU A 204 -18.17 -1.94 -5.08
C LEU A 204 -17.26 -0.79 -5.49
N THR A 205 -17.64 0.43 -5.12
CA THR A 205 -16.74 1.58 -5.15
C THR A 205 -16.76 2.22 -3.78
N GLU A 206 -15.59 2.54 -3.26
CA GLU A 206 -15.43 2.92 -1.87
C GLU A 206 -14.60 4.18 -1.80
N TRP A 207 -15.14 5.21 -1.13
CA TRP A 207 -14.39 6.38 -0.76
C TRP A 207 -13.74 6.14 0.60
N GLN A 208 -12.46 6.50 0.72
CA GLN A 208 -11.64 6.27 1.89
C GLN A 208 -11.09 7.60 2.40
N LEU A 209 -11.12 7.80 3.71
CA LEU A 209 -10.34 8.80 4.43
C LEU A 209 -9.45 8.10 5.44
N GLY A 210 -8.23 8.60 5.61
CA GLY A 210 -7.25 8.05 6.52
C GLY A 210 -6.49 9.14 7.28
N PHE A 211 -6.09 8.80 8.49
CA PHE A 211 -5.23 9.60 9.35
C PHE A 211 -4.11 8.70 9.87
N ASN A 212 -2.86 9.12 9.67
CA ASN A 212 -1.68 8.44 10.18
C ASN A 212 -0.91 9.38 11.11
N HIS A 213 -0.52 8.88 12.28
CA HIS A 213 0.39 9.56 13.20
C HIS A 213 1.43 8.59 13.72
N GLY A 214 2.69 8.83 13.34
CA GLY A 214 3.85 8.13 13.87
C GLY A 214 4.63 9.02 14.82
N ARG A 215 5.09 8.48 15.95
CA ARG A 215 5.91 9.19 16.93
C ARG A 215 6.91 8.29 17.63
N ARG A 216 8.10 8.83 17.88
CA ARG A 216 9.10 8.24 18.77
C ARG A 216 8.86 8.68 20.22
N VAL A 217 8.78 7.72 21.13
CA VAL A 217 8.64 7.94 22.59
C VAL A 217 9.81 7.28 23.29
N GLY A 218 10.85 8.06 23.62
CA GLY A 218 12.13 7.52 24.10
C GLY A 218 12.83 6.73 22.99
N THR A 219 13.05 5.44 23.18
CA THR A 219 13.53 4.52 22.12
C THR A 219 12.40 3.83 21.38
N ALA A 220 11.16 3.94 21.86
CA ALA A 220 9.99 3.33 21.26
C ALA A 220 9.56 4.05 19.98
N PHE A 221 9.04 3.31 19.03
CA PHE A 221 8.27 3.82 17.91
C PHE A 221 6.81 3.42 18.09
N VAL A 222 5.92 4.41 18.09
CA VAL A 222 4.46 4.24 18.19
C VAL A 222 3.87 4.76 16.89
N ASN A 223 2.92 4.03 16.32
CA ASN A 223 2.19 4.49 15.15
C ASN A 223 0.69 4.18 15.27
N LEU A 224 -0.13 5.14 14.84
CA LEU A 224 -1.58 5.05 14.81
C LEU A 224 -2.05 5.31 13.39
N ASP A 225 -2.86 4.39 12.86
CA ASP A 225 -3.58 4.53 11.61
C ASP A 225 -5.08 4.42 11.87
N ALA A 226 -5.81 5.51 11.67
CA ALA A 226 -7.27 5.52 11.72
C ALA A 226 -7.82 5.68 10.30
N GLY A 227 -8.86 4.92 9.98
CA GLY A 227 -9.48 4.92 8.66
C GLY A 227 -10.99 4.94 8.74
N TRP A 228 -11.60 5.60 7.75
CA TRP A 228 -13.01 5.52 7.46
C TRP A 228 -13.18 5.21 5.98
N GLN A 229 -14.05 4.26 5.67
CA GLN A 229 -14.37 3.83 4.33
C GLN A 229 -15.88 3.78 4.16
N ARG A 230 -16.36 4.34 3.04
CA ARG A 230 -17.78 4.34 2.69
C ARG A 230 -18.00 3.84 1.29
N GLY A 231 -18.92 2.88 1.13
CA GLY A 231 -19.39 2.48 -0.20
C GLY A 231 -20.20 3.60 -0.88
N ILE A 232 -19.92 3.88 -2.16
CA ILE A 232 -20.54 4.94 -2.96
C ILE A 232 -20.96 4.45 -4.36
N GLY A 233 -21.95 5.12 -4.96
CA GLY A 233 -22.51 4.74 -6.26
C GLY A 233 -21.84 5.35 -7.48
N ALA A 234 -20.51 5.28 -7.51
CA ALA A 234 -19.71 5.71 -8.66
C ALA A 234 -19.20 4.49 -9.44
N LEU A 235 -18.73 4.72 -10.67
CA LEU A 235 -18.07 3.71 -11.51
C LEU A 235 -18.89 2.41 -11.68
N ASP A 236 -20.20 2.56 -11.88
CA ASP A 236 -21.15 1.45 -12.06
C ASP A 236 -21.30 0.55 -10.80
N ALA A 237 -20.83 0.96 -9.62
CA ALA A 237 -20.95 0.18 -8.40
C ALA A 237 -22.42 -0.20 -8.07
N GLN A 238 -22.65 -1.45 -7.68
CA GLN A 238 -23.98 -2.00 -7.41
C GLN A 238 -24.72 -1.17 -6.36
N ASN A 239 -26.04 -1.02 -6.52
CA ASN A 239 -26.87 -0.35 -5.52
C ASN A 239 -27.14 -1.27 -4.32
N ASN A 240 -27.72 -0.74 -3.25
CA ASN A 240 -28.10 -1.54 -2.08
C ASN A 240 -29.33 -2.43 -2.33
N GLY A 241 -30.10 -2.19 -3.39
CA GLY A 241 -31.46 -2.71 -3.52
C GLY A 241 -32.30 -2.39 -2.28
N THR A 242 -32.98 -3.41 -1.74
CA THR A 242 -33.67 -3.33 -0.44
C THR A 242 -33.16 -4.45 0.48
N PRO A 243 -32.01 -4.25 1.16
CA PRO A 243 -31.40 -5.30 1.99
C PRO A 243 -32.29 -5.59 3.20
N ARG A 244 -32.42 -6.86 3.58
CA ARG A 244 -33.25 -7.31 4.70
C ARG A 244 -32.41 -8.07 5.73
N GLY A 245 -32.63 -7.80 7.01
CA GLY A 245 -32.01 -8.55 8.09
C GLY A 245 -30.48 -8.55 8.01
N SER A 246 -29.89 -9.70 7.70
CA SER A 246 -28.45 -9.94 7.61
C SER A 246 -27.86 -9.78 6.20
N ASP A 247 -28.58 -9.16 5.26
CA ASP A 247 -28.07 -8.93 3.90
C ASP A 247 -26.96 -7.87 3.88
N PRO A 248 -25.87 -8.09 3.13
CA PRO A 248 -24.78 -7.12 3.02
C PRO A 248 -25.20 -5.86 2.27
N VAL A 249 -24.62 -4.72 2.67
CA VAL A 249 -24.97 -3.39 2.15
C VAL A 249 -23.81 -2.82 1.33
N ALA A 250 -24.04 -2.41 0.08
CA ALA A 250 -23.01 -1.84 -0.82
C ALA A 250 -22.61 -0.40 -0.52
N ARG A 251 -23.41 0.33 0.27
CA ARG A 251 -23.15 1.70 0.75
C ARG A 251 -22.89 1.74 2.25
N TYR A 252 -22.11 0.77 2.72
CA TYR A 252 -21.75 0.64 4.13
C TYR A 252 -20.81 1.74 4.62
N ASN A 253 -20.70 1.90 5.94
CA ASN A 253 -19.62 2.64 6.61
C ASN A 253 -18.74 1.68 7.42
N LYS A 254 -17.44 1.70 7.18
CA LYS A 254 -16.45 0.90 7.91
C LYS A 254 -15.40 1.82 8.51
N TYR A 255 -15.14 1.62 9.79
CA TYR A 255 -14.08 2.28 10.54
C TYR A 255 -12.98 1.28 10.84
N SER A 256 -11.73 1.68 10.70
CA SER A 256 -10.56 0.86 10.99
C SER A 256 -9.59 1.61 11.90
N LEU A 257 -8.95 0.89 12.81
CA LEU A 257 -7.89 1.40 13.66
C LEU A 257 -6.76 0.37 13.72
N THR A 258 -5.55 0.80 13.41
CA THR A 258 -4.33 0.01 13.60
C THR A 258 -3.40 0.78 14.53
N LEU A 259 -2.89 0.10 15.55
CA LEU A 259 -1.89 0.61 16.48
C LEU A 259 -0.67 -0.30 16.41
N SER A 260 0.52 0.28 16.22
CA SER A 260 1.77 -0.47 16.30
C SER A 260 2.75 0.15 17.29
N TYR A 261 3.51 -0.71 17.96
CA TYR A 261 4.49 -0.35 18.97
C TYR A 261 5.74 -1.20 18.81
N LEU A 262 6.88 -0.56 18.63
CA LEU A 262 8.19 -1.22 18.50
C LEU A 262 9.15 -0.61 19.53
N GLN A 263 9.62 -1.43 20.46
CA GLN A 263 10.52 -1.04 21.54
C GLN A 263 11.81 -1.86 21.44
N PRO A 264 12.92 -1.28 20.96
CA PRO A 264 14.23 -1.87 21.11
C PRO A 264 14.75 -1.60 22.53
N PHE A 265 15.33 -2.60 23.18
CA PHE A 265 15.93 -2.47 24.49
C PHE A 265 17.14 -3.39 24.63
N SER A 266 18.02 -3.08 25.59
CA SER A 266 19.14 -3.95 25.95
C SER A 266 18.95 -4.50 27.34
N LEU A 267 19.12 -5.81 27.49
CA LEU A 267 19.04 -6.52 28.76
C LEU A 267 20.20 -7.50 28.85
N TRP A 268 20.98 -7.44 29.93
CA TRP A 268 22.16 -8.29 30.15
C TRP A 268 23.22 -8.24 29.04
N GLY A 269 23.39 -7.09 28.39
CA GLY A 269 24.36 -6.90 27.30
C GLY A 269 23.85 -7.35 25.92
N GLU A 270 22.69 -8.02 25.86
CA GLU A 270 22.04 -8.44 24.64
C GLU A 270 21.04 -7.38 24.14
N ARG A 271 20.77 -7.36 22.83
CA ARG A 271 19.81 -6.45 22.19
C ARG A 271 18.54 -7.22 21.85
N PHE A 272 17.41 -6.74 22.37
CA PHE A 272 16.08 -7.30 22.13
C PHE A 272 15.17 -6.24 21.49
N SER A 273 14.12 -6.69 20.80
CA SER A 273 12.99 -5.85 20.40
C SER A 273 11.69 -6.46 20.89
N PHE A 274 10.75 -5.60 21.27
CA PHE A 274 9.36 -5.96 21.49
C PHE A 274 8.49 -5.25 20.47
N ASP A 275 7.72 -6.04 19.72
CA ASP A 275 6.88 -5.59 18.64
C ASP A 275 5.43 -5.98 18.95
N SER A 276 4.52 -5.02 18.89
CA SER A 276 3.09 -5.22 19.12
C SER A 276 2.27 -4.53 18.05
N LEU A 277 1.25 -5.23 17.55
CA LEU A 277 0.31 -4.76 16.55
C LEU A 277 -1.11 -5.08 17.01
N ALA A 278 -1.98 -4.08 17.01
CA ALA A 278 -3.40 -4.24 17.29
C ALA A 278 -4.21 -3.62 16.13
N THR A 279 -5.09 -4.40 15.54
CA THR A 279 -5.97 -3.95 14.45
C THR A 279 -7.42 -4.20 14.85
N GLY A 280 -8.28 -3.21 14.63
CA GLY A 280 -9.72 -3.29 14.86
C GLY A 280 -10.49 -2.71 13.68
N GLN A 281 -11.65 -3.29 13.40
CA GLN A 281 -12.60 -2.73 12.45
C GLN A 281 -14.01 -2.75 13.04
N LYS A 282 -14.82 -1.76 12.68
CA LYS A 282 -16.23 -1.67 13.07
C LYS A 282 -17.05 -1.21 11.87
N SER A 283 -18.19 -1.84 11.66
CA SER A 283 -19.24 -1.34 10.77
C SER A 283 -20.58 -1.50 11.49
N GLU A 284 -21.48 -0.55 11.26
CA GLU A 284 -22.87 -0.66 11.69
C GLU A 284 -23.72 -1.40 10.64
N ASP A 285 -23.17 -1.56 9.43
CA ASP A 285 -23.79 -2.24 8.31
C ASP A 285 -23.22 -3.67 8.19
N VAL A 286 -24.01 -4.57 7.61
CA VAL A 286 -23.50 -5.90 7.24
C VAL A 286 -22.59 -5.74 6.01
N LEU A 287 -21.38 -6.27 6.11
CA LEU A 287 -20.37 -6.20 5.06
C LEU A 287 -20.42 -7.43 4.16
N PHE A 288 -20.03 -7.27 2.90
CA PHE A 288 -19.75 -8.41 2.02
C PHE A 288 -18.57 -9.22 2.57
N SER A 289 -18.62 -10.54 2.38
CA SER A 289 -17.46 -11.39 2.61
C SER A 289 -16.36 -11.02 1.61
N SER A 290 -15.23 -10.59 2.13
CA SER A 290 -13.99 -10.33 1.39
C SER A 290 -13.20 -11.61 1.16
#